data_AF-A0A8T4PB10-F1
#
_entry.id   AF-A0A8T4PB10-F1
#
_cell.length_a   1.000
_cell.length_b   1.000
_cell.length_c   1.000
_cell.angle_alpha   90.00
_cell.angle_beta   90.00
_cell.angle_gamma   90.00
#
_symmetry.space_group_name_H-M   'P 1'
#
loop_
_entity.id
_entity.type
_entity.pdbx_description
1 polymer ?
#
loop_
_entity_poly.entity_id
_entity_poly.type
_entity_poly.pdbx_seq_one_letter_code
_entity_poly.pdbx_strand_id
1 'polypeptide(L)' 'MFSIEFAAQPKKFLKNLDLHVTERIIKRIERLKQEPIPSDAKFIGRENSDKIFRYRIGDYRALYKITKPFEYTPH' A
#
# COMPACT_ATOMS: atom_id res chain seq x y z
N MET A 1 -3.59 -5.82 12.98
CA MET A 1 -2.69 -6.20 11.86
C MET A 1 -3.48 -6.10 10.57
N PHE A 2 -2.88 -5.53 9.53
CA PHE A 2 -3.47 -5.45 8.19
C PHE A 2 -2.96 -6.59 7.31
N SER A 3 -3.76 -6.98 6.32
CA SER A 3 -3.29 -7.81 5.20
C SER A 3 -2.87 -6.91 4.04
N ILE A 4 -1.98 -7.41 3.19
CA ILE A 4 -1.53 -6.70 1.99
C ILE A 4 -2.02 -7.44 0.76
N GLU A 5 -2.73 -6.73 -0.09
CA GLU A 5 -3.21 -7.23 -1.38
C GLU A 5 -2.65 -6.37 -2.50
N PHE A 6 -2.08 -7.02 -3.51
CA PHE A 6 -1.55 -6.37 -4.69
C PHE A 6 -2.54 -6.47 -5.85
N ALA A 7 -2.89 -5.34 -6.44
CA ALA A 7 -3.59 -5.32 -7.72
C ALA A 7 -2.73 -5.88 -8.85
N ALA A 8 -3.34 -6.17 -10.00
CA ALA A 8 -2.65 -6.78 -11.14
C ALA A 8 -1.51 -5.91 -11.70
N GLN A 9 -1.69 -4.58 -11.75
CA GLN A 9 -0.70 -3.66 -12.28
C GLN A 9 0.58 -3.60 -11.42
N PRO A 10 0.53 -3.43 -10.08
CA PRO A 10 1.70 -3.53 -9.21
C PRO A 10 2.45 -4.87 -9.34
N LYS A 11 1.73 -5.99 -9.45
CA LYS A 11 2.37 -7.32 -9.64
C LYS A 11 3.21 -7.37 -10.92
N LYS A 12 2.67 -6.88 -12.03
CA LYS A 12 3.39 -6.79 -13.32
C LYS A 12 4.58 -5.84 -13.23
N PHE A 13 4.41 -4.70 -12.55
CA PHE A 13 5.48 -3.73 -12.36
C PHE A 13 6.66 -4.34 -11.58
N LEU A 14 6.40 -4.97 -10.43
CA LEU A 14 7.44 -5.61 -9.62
C LEU A 14 8.16 -6.75 -10.35
N LYS A 15 7.45 -7.50 -11.21
CA LYS A 15 8.06 -8.56 -12.01
C LYS A 15 9.10 -8.05 -13.01
N ASN A 16 8.98 -6.80 -13.47
CA ASN A 16 9.86 -6.21 -14.47
C ASN A 16 11.03 -5.41 -13.88
N LEU A 17 11.13 -5.31 -12.55
CA LEU A 17 12.23 -4.63 -11.87
C LEU A 17 13.34 -5.61 -11.52
N ASP A 18 14.54 -5.09 -11.34
CA ASP A 18 15.67 -5.85 -10.80
C ASP A 18 15.30 -6.47 -9.45
N LEU A 19 15.81 -7.68 -9.20
CA LEU A 19 15.49 -8.47 -8.01
C LEU A 19 15.72 -7.67 -6.72
N HIS A 20 16.87 -7.00 -6.62
CA HIS A 20 17.23 -6.18 -5.47
C HIS A 20 16.24 -5.03 -5.22
N VAL A 21 15.73 -4.40 -6.28
CA VAL A 21 14.75 -3.32 -6.18
C VAL A 21 13.41 -3.87 -5.71
N THR A 22 12.97 -4.99 -6.27
CA THR A 22 11.72 -5.66 -5.91
C THR A 22 11.72 -6.10 -4.45
N GLU A 23 12.80 -6.72 -3.98
CA GLU A 23 12.95 -7.12 -2.58
C GLU A 23 12.87 -5.92 -1.63
N ARG A 24 13.54 -4.81 -1.97
CA ARG A 24 13.50 -3.57 -1.19
C ARG A 24 12.08 -3.01 -1.10
N ILE A 25 11.33 -3.02 -2.20
CA ILE A 25 9.94 -2.54 -2.25
C ILE A 25 9.04 -3.45 -1.41
N ILE A 26 9.11 -4.77 -1.60
CA ILE A 26 8.29 -5.74 -0.86
C ILE A 26 8.54 -5.59 0.64
N LYS A 27 9.80 -5.56 1.08
CA LYS A 27 10.15 -5.39 2.50
C LYS A 27 9.58 -4.11 3.11
N ARG A 28 9.54 -3.00 2.37
CA ARG A 28 8.93 -1.75 2.83
C ARG A 28 7.40 -1.83 2.86
N ILE A 29 6.77 -2.51 1.90
CA ILE A 29 5.31 -2.72 1.86
C ILE A 29 4.86 -3.66 2.99
N GLU A 30 5.62 -4.70 3.31
CA GLU A 30 5.27 -5.63 4.40
C GLU A 30 5.18 -4.96 5.76
N ARG A 31 5.96 -3.90 6.00
CA ARG A 31 5.84 -3.07 7.20
C ARG A 31 4.45 -2.43 7.36
N LEU A 32 3.72 -2.21 6.26
CA LEU A 32 2.36 -1.66 6.30
C LEU A 32 1.36 -2.57 7.03
N LYS A 33 1.68 -3.87 7.20
CA LYS A 33 0.86 -4.79 8.02
C LYS A 33 0.79 -4.37 9.48
N GLN A 34 1.87 -3.79 10.00
CA GLN A 34 2.01 -3.34 11.38
C GLN A 34 1.80 -1.83 11.49
N GLU A 35 2.39 -1.06 10.59
CA GLU A 35 2.33 0.40 10.54
C GLU A 35 1.70 0.84 9.20
N PRO A 36 0.37 0.88 9.09
CA PRO A 36 -0.32 1.13 7.83
C PRO A 36 -0.13 2.56 7.29
N ILE A 37 0.29 3.50 8.13
CA ILE A 37 0.57 4.89 7.76
C ILE A 37 1.97 5.24 8.33
N PRO A 38 3.05 4.79 7.67
CA PRO A 38 4.40 5.15 8.08
C PRO A 38 4.65 6.64 7.86
N SER A 39 5.67 7.21 8.51
CA SER A 39 6.03 8.63 8.42
C SER A 39 6.27 9.14 6.98
N ASP A 40 6.81 8.29 6.11
CA ASP A 40 7.06 8.58 4.68
C ASP A 40 5.80 8.44 3.80
N ALA A 41 4.66 8.06 4.36
CA ALA A 41 3.38 8.01 3.66
C ALA A 41 2.64 9.35 3.79
N LYS A 42 2.11 9.84 2.67
CA LYS A 42 1.26 11.03 2.61
C LYS A 42 -0.12 10.67 2.12
N PHE A 43 -1.14 11.15 2.82
CA PHE A 43 -2.51 11.12 2.33
C PHE A 43 -2.60 11.97 1.06
N ILE A 44 -3.21 11.44 0.00
CA ILE A 44 -3.33 12.14 -1.29
C ILE A 44 -4.77 12.31 -1.78
N GLY A 45 -5.75 11.67 -1.12
CA GLY A 45 -7.15 11.78 -1.51
C GLY A 45 -7.99 10.61 -1.05
N ARG A 46 -9.24 10.57 -1.52
CA ARG A 46 -10.16 9.46 -1.29
C ARG A 46 -10.72 8.94 -2.59
N GLU A 47 -10.99 7.64 -2.64
CA GLU A 47 -11.70 6.98 -3.73
C GLU A 47 -12.74 6.07 -3.10
N ASN A 48 -14.03 6.25 -3.43
CA ASN A 48 -15.12 5.43 -2.90
C ASN A 48 -15.11 5.29 -1.36
N SER A 49 -14.88 6.41 -0.65
CA SER A 49 -14.73 6.49 0.81
C SER A 49 -13.44 5.87 1.40
N ASP A 50 -12.64 5.15 0.61
CA ASP A 50 -11.33 4.65 1.03
C ASP A 50 -10.29 5.78 1.01
N LYS A 51 -9.42 5.83 2.03
CA LYS A 51 -8.30 6.77 2.07
C LYS A 51 -7.15 6.25 1.21
N ILE A 52 -6.65 7.08 0.29
CA ILE A 52 -5.49 6.77 -0.55
C ILE A 52 -4.26 7.46 0.02
N PHE A 53 -3.18 6.70 0.09
CA PHE A 53 -1.88 7.13 0.55
C PHE A 53 -0.81 6.88 -0.52
N ARG A 54 0.19 7.76 -0.52
CA ARG A 54 1.41 7.64 -1.32
C ARG A 54 2.59 7.44 -0.40
N TYR A 55 3.28 6.32 -0.54
CA TYR A 55 4.44 5.96 0.27
C TYR A 55 5.71 5.98 -0.56
N ARG A 56 6.72 6.74 -0.11
CA ARG A 56 8.02 6.85 -0.79
C ARG A 56 8.92 5.68 -0.42
N ILE A 57 9.44 4.97 -1.42
CA ILE A 57 10.36 3.84 -1.26
C ILE A 57 11.59 4.08 -2.15
N GLY A 58 12.55 4.83 -1.62
CA GLY A 58 13.68 5.33 -2.42
C GLY A 58 13.18 6.24 -3.55
N ASP A 59 13.44 5.81 -4.78
CA ASP A 59 13.03 6.50 -6.02
C ASP A 59 11.62 6.11 -6.48
N TYR A 60 11.04 5.07 -5.89
CA TYR A 60 9.72 4.55 -6.22
C TYR A 60 8.64 5.13 -5.29
N ARG A 61 7.40 5.10 -5.77
CA ARG A 61 6.22 5.53 -5.01
C ARG A 61 5.17 4.42 -5.09
N ALA A 62 4.71 3.95 -3.94
CA ALA A 62 3.58 3.04 -3.84
C ALA A 62 2.31 3.83 -3.56
N LEU A 63 1.26 3.58 -4.34
CA LEU A 63 -0.09 4.03 -4.05
C LEU A 63 -0.85 2.86 -3.42
N TYR A 64 -1.49 3.11 -2.27
CA TYR A 64 -2.27 2.10 -1.58
C TYR A 64 -3.46 2.73 -0.88
N LYS A 65 -4.47 1.91 -0.61
CA LYS A 65 -5.64 2.29 0.15
C LYS A 65 -5.79 1.40 1.37
N ILE A 66 -6.36 1.96 2.43
CA ILE A 66 -6.67 1.21 3.65
C ILE A 66 -8.17 0.94 3.63
N THR A 67 -8.54 -0.31 3.38
CA THR A 67 -9.91 -0.79 3.51
C THR A 67 -10.16 -1.15 4.96
N LYS A 68 -11.18 -0.56 5.58
CA LYS A 68 -11.72 -1.08 6.84
C LYS A 68 -12.76 -2.15 6.49
N PRO A 69 -12.87 -3.24 7.25
CA PRO A 69 -14.06 -4.07 7.16
C PRO A 69 -15.27 -3.15 7.39
N PHE A 70 -16.27 -3.25 6.52
CA PHE A 70 -17.54 -2.54 6.72
C PHE A 70 -18.06 -2.91 8.11
N GLU A 71 -18.06 -1.96 9.05
CA GLU A 71 -18.83 -2.12 10.28
C GLU A 71 -20.30 -2.05 9.85
N TYR A 72 -20.96 -3.21 9.81
CA TYR A 72 -22.41 -3.27 9.69
C TYR A 72 -22.99 -2.70 10.98
N THR A 73 -23.40 -1.44 10.98
CA THR A 73 -24.30 -0.88 12.00
C THR A 73 -25.73 -1.24 11.60
N PRO A 74 -26.36 -2.26 12.22
CA PRO A 74 -27.80 -2.42 12.07
C PRO A 74 -28.49 -1.17 12.63
N HIS A 75 -29.34 -0.55 11.81
CA HIS A 75 -30.33 0.42 12.27
C HIS A 75 -31.53 -0.31 12.89
#